data_AF-A0A7X3VRH1-F1
#
_entry.id   AF-A0A7X3VRH1-F1
#
_cell.length_a   1.000
_cell.length_b   1.000
_cell.length_c   1.000
_cell.angle_alpha   90.00
_cell.angle_beta   90.00
_cell.angle_gamma   90.00
#
_symmetry.space_group_name_H-M   'P 1'
#
loop_
_entity.id
_entity.type
_entity.pdbx_description
1 polymer ?
#
loop_
_entity_poly.entity_id
_entity_poly.type
_entity_poly.pdbx_seq_one_letter_code
_entity_poly.pdbx_strand_id
1 'polypeptide(L)'
;EKTKITNQVSKRDCFEDLANLLISNSGSQTTPATQRVVIIIDEFDGIPQTVVSDFLHSLRRIYLSGVDSRCPFSLGIVGVKSITQLNYDRSISPFNIQDEFALPNFTLEQVQELLAQYTEAVGQVFAPEVIKALHRQTAGQPFLVNRFAQILTEELNIPKTECIDMTHFSEAHTRLLRERNVNIQHLITNIRKNRRFETLLMGIISRDRGVDFNLDNEYIDELSAYGVLSEDPDGFCKIANPIYQYWVMEMFQLTINGWEGEYFQDNKILVKPGNTASSTVNKGN
;
A
#
# COMPACT_ATOMS: atom_id res chain seq x y z
N GLU A 1 -6.26 10.01 19.57
CA GLU A 1 -5.06 10.17 20.42
C GLU A 1 -3.85 9.83 19.55
N LYS A 2 -3.06 10.85 19.19
CA LYS A 2 -2.04 10.76 18.14
C LYS A 2 -0.88 9.87 18.61
N THR A 3 -0.51 8.91 17.77
CA THR A 3 0.69 8.07 17.86
C THR A 3 1.91 8.95 18.13
N LYS A 4 2.28 9.09 19.41
CA LYS A 4 3.53 9.71 19.82
C LYS A 4 4.64 8.81 19.31
N ILE A 5 5.51 9.38 18.49
CA ILE A 5 6.82 8.85 18.09
C ILE A 5 7.41 8.09 19.29
N THR A 6 7.49 6.77 19.17
CA THR A 6 8.00 5.86 20.20
C THR A 6 9.42 6.29 20.56
N ASN A 7 9.56 6.94 21.71
CA ASN A 7 10.83 7.40 22.27
C ASN A 7 11.84 6.24 22.27
N GLN A 8 13.12 6.48 21.97
CA GLN A 8 14.15 5.43 22.01
C GLN A 8 14.22 4.73 23.37
N VAL A 9 13.90 5.46 24.44
CA VAL A 9 13.72 4.92 25.81
C VAL A 9 12.60 3.87 25.84
N SER A 10 11.44 4.16 25.26
CA SER A 10 10.31 3.23 25.19
C SER A 10 10.61 1.98 24.34
N LYS A 11 11.48 2.08 23.34
CA LYS A 11 11.98 0.90 22.60
C LYS A 11 12.89 0.04 23.46
N ARG A 12 13.79 0.67 24.23
CA ARG A 12 14.69 -0.03 25.15
C ARG A 12 13.91 -0.73 26.26
N ASP A 13 12.96 -0.04 26.89
CA ASP A 13 12.10 -0.60 27.93
C ASP A 13 11.31 -1.80 27.39
N CYS A 14 10.79 -1.72 26.16
CA CYS A 14 10.15 -2.85 25.49
C CYS A 14 11.09 -4.07 25.32
N PHE A 15 12.36 -3.85 24.95
CA PHE A 15 13.33 -4.94 24.85
C PHE A 15 13.76 -5.50 26.22
N GLU A 16 13.86 -4.65 27.25
CA GLU A 16 14.14 -5.08 28.62
C GLU A 16 12.97 -5.88 29.20
N ASP A 17 11.73 -5.45 28.95
CA ASP A 17 10.51 -6.18 29.33
C ASP A 17 10.39 -7.51 28.57
N LEU A 18 10.68 -7.52 27.26
CA LEU A 18 10.76 -8.76 26.49
C LEU A 18 11.82 -9.69 27.06
N ALA A 19 13.03 -9.21 27.34
CA ALA A 19 14.09 -10.01 27.96
C ALA A 19 13.66 -10.57 29.32
N ASN A 20 13.01 -9.76 30.15
CA ASN A 20 12.48 -10.19 31.45
C ASN A 20 11.39 -11.26 31.30
N LEU A 21 10.48 -11.13 30.32
CA LEU A 21 9.46 -12.14 29.99
C LEU A 21 10.09 -13.44 29.49
N LEU A 22 11.23 -13.37 28.80
CA LEU A 22 11.98 -14.53 28.33
C LEU A 22 12.79 -15.21 29.46
N ILE A 23 13.31 -14.44 30.44
CA ILE A 23 14.25 -14.91 31.47
C ILE A 23 13.56 -15.40 32.75
N SER A 24 12.39 -14.85 33.11
CA SER A 24 11.73 -15.00 34.42
C SER A 24 11.32 -16.42 34.84
N ASN A 25 11.51 -17.43 33.98
CA ASN A 25 11.25 -18.84 34.31
C ASN A 25 12.51 -19.69 34.55
N SER A 26 13.69 -19.08 34.65
CA SER A 26 14.95 -19.83 34.84
C SER A 26 15.25 -20.22 36.31
N GLY A 27 14.41 -19.83 37.28
CA GLY A 27 14.78 -19.84 38.70
C GLY A 27 13.76 -20.31 39.75
N SER A 28 12.54 -20.73 39.41
CA SER A 28 11.57 -21.22 40.42
C SER A 28 11.33 -22.73 40.33
N GLN A 29 11.50 -23.41 41.46
CA GLN A 29 11.50 -24.87 41.59
C GLN A 29 10.09 -25.47 41.74
N THR A 30 9.07 -24.81 41.18
CA THR A 30 7.67 -25.24 41.18
C THR A 30 7.16 -25.16 39.75
N THR A 31 6.96 -26.33 39.10
CA THR A 31 6.39 -26.55 37.76
C THR A 31 6.37 -25.32 36.85
N PRO A 32 7.30 -25.17 35.89
CA PRO A 32 7.38 -23.98 35.07
C PRO A 32 6.09 -23.85 34.26
N ALA A 33 5.29 -22.82 34.56
CA ALA A 33 4.26 -22.38 33.63
C ALA A 33 4.99 -21.89 32.38
N THR A 34 5.00 -22.71 31.34
CA THR A 34 5.60 -22.38 30.04
C THR A 34 4.86 -21.20 29.44
N GLN A 35 5.39 -20.00 29.66
CA GLN A 35 4.83 -18.77 29.11
C GLN A 35 4.96 -18.81 27.59
N ARG A 36 3.81 -18.85 26.90
CA ARG A 36 3.76 -18.87 25.44
C ARG A 36 3.88 -17.44 24.92
N VAL A 37 5.06 -17.09 24.43
CA VAL A 37 5.32 -15.78 23.81
C VAL A 37 4.99 -15.84 22.33
N VAL A 38 4.19 -14.89 21.84
CA VAL A 38 3.97 -14.68 20.41
C VAL A 38 4.69 -13.40 20.00
N ILE A 39 5.52 -13.47 18.97
CA ILE A 39 6.21 -12.31 18.41
C ILE A 39 5.58 -11.99 17.05
N ILE A 40 5.31 -10.72 16.78
CA ILE A 40 4.91 -10.23 15.45
C ILE A 40 5.98 -9.25 15.00
N ILE A 41 6.57 -9.49 13.83
CA ILE A 41 7.58 -8.64 13.22
C ILE A 41 6.98 -8.03 11.97
N ASP A 42 6.83 -6.71 11.99
CA ASP A 42 6.44 -5.91 10.82
C ASP A 42 7.67 -5.49 10.01
N GLU A 43 7.47 -5.18 8.73
CA GLU A 43 8.52 -4.80 7.77
C GLU A 43 9.71 -5.77 7.75
N PHE A 44 9.45 -7.07 7.81
CA PHE A 44 10.49 -8.09 7.88
C PHE A 44 11.43 -8.09 6.67
N ASP A 45 10.92 -7.69 5.51
CA ASP A 45 11.68 -7.47 4.28
C ASP A 45 12.66 -6.29 4.36
N GLY A 46 12.55 -5.45 5.39
CA GLY A 46 13.52 -4.40 5.72
C GLY A 46 14.79 -4.89 6.42
N ILE A 47 14.82 -6.15 6.89
CA ILE A 47 16.01 -6.73 7.53
C ILE A 47 17.11 -6.91 6.48
N PRO A 48 18.36 -6.47 6.74
CA PRO A 48 19.47 -6.68 5.83
C PRO A 48 19.65 -8.15 5.45
N GLN A 49 19.84 -8.41 4.16
CA GLN A 49 19.99 -9.77 3.63
C GLN A 49 21.15 -10.55 4.27
N THR A 50 22.19 -9.86 4.72
CA THR A 50 23.33 -10.47 5.41
C THR A 50 22.97 -11.06 6.77
N VAL A 51 21.86 -10.64 7.38
CA VAL A 51 21.43 -11.06 8.73
C VAL A 51 20.19 -11.95 8.68
N VAL A 52 19.34 -11.78 7.66
CA VAL A 52 18.05 -12.50 7.57
C VAL A 52 18.23 -14.02 7.56
N SER A 53 19.28 -14.53 6.92
CA SER A 53 19.57 -15.97 6.89
C SER A 53 19.86 -16.52 8.30
N ASP A 54 20.79 -15.90 9.03
CA ASP A 54 21.16 -16.30 10.39
C ASP A 54 19.98 -16.16 11.36
N PHE A 55 19.14 -15.14 11.15
CA PHE A 55 17.91 -14.93 11.89
C PHE A 55 16.91 -16.08 11.68
N LEU A 56 16.63 -16.45 10.42
CA LEU A 56 15.76 -17.58 10.08
C LEU A 56 16.29 -18.92 10.60
N HIS A 57 17.61 -19.13 10.55
CA HIS A 57 18.25 -20.31 11.14
C HIS A 57 18.04 -20.37 12.66
N SER A 58 18.15 -19.24 13.35
CA SER A 58 17.91 -19.15 14.79
C SER A 58 16.46 -19.49 15.14
N LEU A 59 15.50 -18.96 14.38
CA LEU A 59 14.09 -19.27 14.53
C LEU A 59 13.78 -20.75 14.25
N ARG A 60 14.38 -21.35 13.22
CA ARG A 60 14.24 -22.78 12.93
C ARG A 60 14.74 -23.63 14.09
N ARG A 61 15.88 -23.28 14.71
CA ARG A 61 16.40 -23.98 15.88
C ARG A 61 15.44 -23.92 17.08
N ILE A 62 14.80 -22.76 17.30
CA ILE A 62 13.78 -22.58 18.34
C ILE A 62 12.54 -23.41 18.04
N TYR A 63 12.08 -23.43 16.79
CA TYR A 63 10.93 -24.23 16.38
C TYR A 63 11.15 -25.73 16.66
N LEU A 64 12.37 -26.22 16.38
CA LEU A 64 12.78 -27.61 16.57
C LEU A 64 13.10 -27.99 18.02
N SER A 65 13.17 -27.04 18.97
CA SER A 65 13.55 -27.34 20.37
C SER A 65 12.48 -28.09 21.17
N GLY A 66 11.31 -28.37 20.59
CA GLY A 66 10.19 -29.04 21.25
C GLY A 66 9.25 -28.06 21.95
N VAL A 67 7.98 -28.47 22.10
CA VAL A 67 6.87 -27.58 22.52
C VAL A 67 7.05 -27.03 23.94
N ASP A 68 7.70 -27.80 24.82
CA ASP A 68 7.88 -27.47 26.24
C ASP A 68 9.00 -26.44 26.50
N SER A 69 9.89 -26.20 25.53
CA SER A 69 10.98 -25.22 25.63
C SER A 69 10.99 -24.21 24.49
N ARG A 70 9.90 -24.12 23.74
CA ARG A 70 9.78 -23.23 22.58
C ARG A 70 9.49 -21.79 23.02
N CYS A 71 10.44 -20.90 22.78
CA CYS A 71 10.26 -19.46 22.96
C CYS A 71 11.04 -18.67 21.89
N PRO A 72 10.37 -17.86 21.04
CA PRO A 72 8.93 -17.63 21.01
C PRO A 72 8.13 -18.86 20.59
N PHE A 73 6.93 -19.01 21.15
CA PHE A 73 6.01 -20.10 20.88
C PHE A 73 5.39 -20.02 19.49
N SER A 74 5.09 -18.79 19.04
CA SER A 74 4.62 -18.49 17.69
C SER A 74 5.26 -17.20 17.17
N LEU A 75 5.39 -17.10 15.86
CA LEU A 75 5.96 -15.96 15.16
C LEU A 75 5.06 -15.58 13.99
N GLY A 76 4.58 -14.34 13.98
CA GLY A 76 3.98 -13.69 12.81
C GLY A 76 5.03 -12.83 12.12
N ILE A 77 5.20 -13.00 10.82
CA ILE A 77 6.07 -12.18 9.99
C ILE A 77 5.19 -11.43 9.00
N VAL A 78 5.35 -10.11 8.92
CA VAL A 78 4.66 -9.24 7.98
C VAL A 78 5.71 -8.55 7.12
N GLY A 79 5.48 -8.53 5.80
CA GLY A 79 6.38 -7.91 4.84
C GLY A 79 5.80 -7.96 3.43
N VAL A 80 6.38 -7.19 2.52
CA VAL A 80 5.96 -7.16 1.11
C VAL A 80 6.42 -8.41 0.37
N LYS A 81 7.59 -8.94 0.72
CA LYS A 81 8.20 -10.13 0.13
C LYS A 81 7.98 -11.34 1.02
N SER A 82 7.69 -12.48 0.41
CA SER A 82 7.60 -13.74 1.15
C SER A 82 8.96 -14.18 1.68
N ILE A 83 8.97 -14.99 2.73
CA ILE A 83 10.20 -15.50 3.36
C ILE A 83 11.07 -16.27 2.35
N THR A 84 10.44 -16.96 1.40
CA THR A 84 11.12 -17.71 0.34
C THR A 84 11.82 -16.80 -0.67
N GLN A 85 11.27 -15.61 -0.95
CA GLN A 85 11.93 -14.59 -1.77
C GLN A 85 13.12 -13.94 -1.06
N LEU A 86 13.10 -13.88 0.28
CA LEU A 86 14.18 -13.32 1.09
C LEU A 86 15.34 -14.30 1.33
N ASN A 87 15.11 -15.61 1.20
CA ASN A 87 16.15 -16.62 1.39
C ASN A 87 16.87 -16.96 0.07
N TYR A 88 18.19 -16.73 0.03
CA TYR A 88 19.02 -16.97 -1.16
C TYR A 88 19.22 -18.47 -1.42
N ASP A 89 19.23 -19.30 -0.38
CA ASP A 89 19.26 -20.75 -0.52
C ASP A 89 17.84 -21.29 -0.72
N ARG A 90 17.30 -21.06 -1.93
CA ARG A 90 15.97 -21.52 -2.35
C ARG A 90 15.79 -23.04 -2.27
N SER A 91 16.87 -23.80 -2.03
CA SER A 91 16.83 -25.25 -1.91
C SER A 91 16.35 -25.74 -0.54
N ILE A 92 16.32 -24.86 0.48
CA ILE A 92 15.93 -25.21 1.84
C ILE A 92 14.87 -24.23 2.33
N SER A 93 13.59 -24.64 2.29
CA SER A 93 12.55 -23.91 3.03
C SER A 93 12.92 -23.90 4.52
N PRO A 94 13.15 -22.73 5.15
CA PRO A 94 13.47 -22.67 6.57
C PRO A 94 12.30 -23.14 7.43
N PHE A 95 11.08 -23.07 6.89
CA PHE A 95 9.82 -23.47 7.52
C PHE A 95 8.94 -24.20 6.52
N ASN A 96 8.92 -25.53 6.54
CA ASN A 96 7.96 -26.32 5.76
C ASN A 96 6.54 -26.31 6.38
N ILE A 97 6.28 -25.38 7.30
CA ILE A 97 5.07 -25.24 8.14
C ILE A 97 4.78 -23.75 8.25
N GLN A 98 4.62 -23.10 7.10
CA GLN A 98 4.24 -21.70 7.00
C GLN A 98 2.83 -21.62 6.40
N ASP A 99 1.91 -21.00 7.13
CA ASP A 99 0.63 -20.57 6.56
C ASP A 99 0.86 -19.15 6.03
N GLU A 100 1.01 -19.03 4.71
CA GLU A 100 1.11 -17.73 4.05
C GLU A 100 -0.30 -17.15 3.89
N PHE A 101 -0.52 -15.97 4.46
CA PHE A 101 -1.79 -15.27 4.38
C PHE A 101 -1.62 -13.94 3.66
N ALA A 102 -2.11 -13.87 2.43
CA ALA A 102 -2.21 -12.62 1.70
C ALA A 102 -3.38 -11.79 2.25
N LEU A 103 -3.16 -10.50 2.49
CA LEU A 103 -4.22 -9.56 2.82
C LEU A 103 -4.77 -8.96 1.51
N PRO A 104 -5.93 -9.42 1.01
CA PRO A 104 -6.49 -8.89 -0.22
C PRO A 104 -7.02 -7.47 -0.03
N ASN A 105 -7.21 -6.77 -1.15
CA ASN A 105 -7.99 -5.53 -1.17
C ASN A 105 -9.43 -5.80 -0.71
N PHE A 106 -10.07 -4.78 -0.13
CA PHE A 106 -11.45 -4.88 0.30
C PHE A 106 -12.39 -5.12 -0.89
N THR A 107 -13.31 -6.06 -0.70
CA THR A 107 -14.49 -6.20 -1.55
C THR A 107 -15.41 -5.01 -1.37
N LEU A 108 -16.36 -4.82 -2.29
CA LEU A 108 -17.35 -3.75 -2.17
C LEU A 108 -18.15 -3.90 -0.87
N GLU A 109 -18.48 -5.13 -0.51
CA GLU A 109 -19.20 -5.50 0.70
C GLU A 109 -18.41 -5.12 1.96
N GLN A 110 -17.10 -5.39 1.98
CA GLN A 110 -16.23 -4.99 3.10
C GLN A 110 -16.07 -3.47 3.21
N VAL A 111 -16.00 -2.75 2.09
CA VAL A 111 -16.00 -1.27 2.11
C VAL A 111 -17.34 -0.74 2.64
N GLN A 112 -18.45 -1.35 2.23
CA GLN A 112 -19.78 -0.99 2.73
C GLN A 112 -19.90 -1.25 4.23
N GLU A 113 -19.42 -2.39 4.72
CA GLU A 113 -19.40 -2.74 6.14
C GLU A 113 -18.54 -1.76 6.95
N LEU A 114 -17.34 -1.45 6.47
CA LEU A 114 -16.44 -0.48 7.10
C LEU A 114 -17.10 0.89 7.26
N LEU A 115 -17.75 1.40 6.22
CA LEU A 115 -18.44 2.69 6.27
C LEU A 115 -19.73 2.63 7.09
N ALA A 116 -20.41 1.48 7.14
CA ALA A 116 -21.57 1.27 8.00
C ALA A 116 -21.22 1.35 9.49
N GLN A 117 -20.08 0.80 9.90
CA GLN A 117 -19.58 0.91 11.28
C GLN A 117 -19.36 2.38 11.68
N TYR A 118 -18.82 3.20 10.78
CA TYR A 118 -18.72 4.65 10.98
C TYR A 118 -20.11 5.30 11.11
N THR A 119 -21.03 4.96 10.21
CA THR A 119 -22.40 5.50 10.23
C THR A 119 -23.12 5.15 11.53
N GLU A 120 -22.95 3.93 12.06
CA GLU A 120 -23.50 3.52 13.35
C GLU A 120 -22.91 4.32 14.51
N ALA A 121 -21.59 4.54 14.51
CA ALA A 121 -20.90 5.25 15.58
C ALA A 121 -21.18 6.77 15.59
N VAL A 122 -21.33 7.40 14.42
CA VAL A 122 -21.38 8.87 14.28
C VAL A 122 -22.76 9.38 13.87
N GLY A 123 -23.62 8.53 13.31
CA GLY A 123 -24.95 8.90 12.80
C GLY A 123 -24.94 9.57 11.43
N GLN A 124 -23.76 9.77 10.82
CA GLN A 124 -23.63 10.35 9.48
C GLN A 124 -23.68 9.26 8.41
N VAL A 125 -24.68 9.33 7.53
CA VAL A 125 -24.93 8.34 6.47
C VAL A 125 -24.18 8.67 5.18
N PHE A 126 -23.86 7.63 4.40
CA PHE A 126 -23.35 7.75 3.03
C PHE A 126 -24.41 7.34 2.03
N ALA A 127 -24.51 8.08 0.92
CA ALA A 127 -25.33 7.65 -0.20
C ALA A 127 -24.72 6.38 -0.85
N PRO A 128 -25.53 5.37 -1.25
CA PRO A 128 -25.02 4.10 -1.78
C PRO A 128 -24.08 4.23 -2.98
N GLU A 129 -24.33 5.23 -3.84
CA GLU A 129 -23.51 5.56 -4.99
C GLU A 129 -22.11 6.06 -4.62
N VAL A 130 -21.95 6.73 -3.47
CA VAL A 130 -20.65 7.17 -2.96
C VAL A 130 -19.79 5.97 -2.58
N ILE A 131 -20.37 4.98 -1.90
CA ILE A 131 -19.68 3.75 -1.50
C ILE A 131 -19.20 3.00 -2.77
N LYS A 132 -20.08 2.85 -3.76
CA LYS A 132 -19.75 2.21 -5.05
C LYS A 132 -18.66 2.98 -5.80
N ALA A 133 -18.73 4.30 -5.84
CA ALA A 133 -17.74 5.14 -6.51
C ALA A 133 -16.39 5.08 -5.78
N LEU A 134 -16.38 5.08 -4.45
CA LEU A 134 -15.17 4.95 -3.63
C LEU A 134 -14.50 3.61 -3.87
N HIS A 135 -15.23 2.49 -3.80
CA HIS A 135 -14.67 1.18 -4.13
C HIS A 135 -14.12 1.14 -5.56
N ARG A 136 -14.85 1.67 -6.54
CA ARG A 136 -14.39 1.72 -7.94
C ARG A 136 -13.10 2.52 -8.12
N GLN A 137 -12.97 3.69 -7.49
CA GLN A 137 -11.77 4.53 -7.62
C GLN A 137 -10.55 3.95 -6.91
N THR A 138 -10.76 3.21 -5.82
CA THR A 138 -9.70 2.67 -4.97
C THR A 138 -9.37 1.21 -5.26
N ALA A 139 -10.22 0.51 -6.01
CA ALA A 139 -10.25 -0.94 -6.16
C ALA A 139 -10.21 -1.69 -4.81
N GLY A 140 -10.73 -1.07 -3.74
CA GLY A 140 -10.71 -1.64 -2.39
C GLY A 140 -9.37 -1.57 -1.67
N GLN A 141 -8.36 -0.89 -2.22
CA GLN A 141 -7.05 -0.83 -1.58
C GLN A 141 -7.15 -0.19 -0.19
N PRO A 142 -6.76 -0.88 0.90
CA PRO A 142 -7.04 -0.43 2.27
C PRO A 142 -6.57 0.99 2.56
N PHE A 143 -5.37 1.34 2.10
CA PHE A 143 -4.83 2.69 2.27
C PHE A 143 -5.71 3.75 1.58
N LEU A 144 -6.04 3.57 0.31
CA LEU A 144 -6.82 4.54 -0.46
C LEU A 144 -8.26 4.62 0.06
N VAL A 145 -8.89 3.49 0.41
CA VAL A 145 -10.24 3.46 1.00
C VAL A 145 -10.28 4.29 2.28
N ASN A 146 -9.37 4.03 3.22
CA ASN A 146 -9.34 4.75 4.49
C ASN A 146 -8.97 6.22 4.31
N ARG A 147 -8.04 6.55 3.41
CA ARG A 147 -7.68 7.95 3.13
C ARG A 147 -8.86 8.72 2.53
N PHE A 148 -9.57 8.11 1.58
CA PHE A 148 -10.75 8.72 0.97
C PHE A 148 -11.85 8.93 2.00
N ALA A 149 -12.14 7.90 2.82
CA ALA A 149 -13.10 7.99 3.90
C ALA A 149 -12.73 9.12 4.87
N GLN A 150 -11.46 9.20 5.30
CA GLN A 150 -10.97 10.27 6.17
C GLN A 150 -11.21 11.66 5.58
N ILE A 151 -10.95 11.89 4.29
CA ILE A 151 -11.22 13.17 3.66
C ILE A 151 -12.71 13.53 3.77
N LEU A 152 -13.59 12.57 3.44
CA LEU A 152 -15.04 12.76 3.50
C LEU A 152 -15.53 13.02 4.93
N THR A 153 -15.04 12.26 5.92
CA THR A 153 -15.57 12.28 7.28
C THR A 153 -14.92 13.31 8.17
N GLU A 154 -13.66 13.67 7.96
CA GLU A 154 -12.90 14.52 8.87
C GLU A 154 -12.47 15.86 8.26
N GLU A 155 -12.28 15.94 6.93
CA GLU A 155 -11.57 17.08 6.33
C GLU A 155 -12.41 18.02 5.48
N LEU A 156 -13.57 17.57 4.98
CA LEU A 156 -14.50 18.40 4.19
C LEU A 156 -15.47 19.23 5.05
N ASN A 157 -15.40 19.14 6.39
CA ASN A 157 -16.28 19.87 7.32
C ASN A 157 -17.79 19.69 7.03
N ILE A 158 -18.17 18.53 6.52
CA ILE A 158 -19.58 18.18 6.23
C ILE A 158 -20.33 18.07 7.56
N PRO A 159 -21.45 18.79 7.76
CA PRO A 159 -22.29 18.62 8.94
C PRO A 159 -22.68 17.16 9.14
N LYS A 160 -22.57 16.65 10.37
CA LYS A 160 -22.85 15.22 10.66
C LYS A 160 -24.31 14.81 10.44
N THR A 161 -25.21 15.79 10.41
CA THR A 161 -26.63 15.63 10.06
C THR A 161 -26.88 15.49 8.57
N GLU A 162 -25.89 15.80 7.73
CA GLU A 162 -25.99 15.77 6.28
C GLU A 162 -25.45 14.44 5.71
N CYS A 163 -26.17 13.91 4.73
CA CYS A 163 -25.77 12.72 4.00
C CYS A 163 -24.56 13.02 3.11
N ILE A 164 -23.52 12.19 3.19
CA ILE A 164 -22.37 12.27 2.28
C ILE A 164 -22.81 11.76 0.90
N ASP A 165 -22.83 12.65 -0.08
CA ASP A 165 -23.32 12.41 -1.44
C ASP A 165 -22.22 12.54 -2.52
N MET A 166 -22.62 12.49 -3.79
CA MET A 166 -21.66 12.55 -4.91
C MET A 166 -20.97 13.91 -5.10
N THR A 167 -21.52 14.99 -4.55
CA THR A 167 -20.86 16.31 -4.59
C THR A 167 -19.66 16.30 -3.66
N HIS A 168 -19.85 15.82 -2.42
CA HIS A 168 -18.79 15.60 -1.45
C HIS A 168 -17.75 14.60 -1.95
N PHE A 169 -18.19 13.51 -2.60
CA PHE A 169 -17.30 12.55 -3.24
C PHE A 169 -16.38 13.21 -4.26
N SER A 170 -16.93 14.03 -5.15
CA SER A 170 -16.17 14.69 -6.21
C SER A 170 -15.13 15.66 -5.65
N GLU A 171 -15.47 16.38 -4.58
CA GLU A 171 -14.54 17.25 -3.87
C GLU A 171 -13.43 16.45 -3.18
N ALA A 172 -13.78 15.40 -2.44
CA ALA A 172 -12.81 14.52 -1.77
C ALA A 172 -11.87 13.84 -2.79
N HIS A 173 -12.40 13.37 -3.91
CA HIS A 173 -11.63 12.79 -5.00
C HIS A 173 -10.60 13.80 -5.55
N THR A 174 -11.04 15.03 -5.83
CA THR A 174 -10.17 16.10 -6.32
C THR A 174 -9.06 16.43 -5.32
N ARG A 175 -9.40 16.45 -4.01
CA ARG A 175 -8.43 16.67 -2.94
C ARG A 175 -7.42 15.53 -2.84
N LEU A 176 -7.87 14.28 -2.92
CA LEU A 176 -7.02 13.09 -2.90
C LEU A 176 -6.02 13.04 -4.09
N LEU A 177 -6.44 13.47 -5.28
CA LEU A 177 -5.54 13.53 -6.44
C LEU A 177 -4.53 14.68 -6.37
N ARG A 178 -4.81 15.73 -5.59
CA ARG A 178 -3.95 16.92 -5.46
C ARG A 178 -3.07 16.92 -4.21
N GLU A 179 -3.37 16.09 -3.23
CA GLU A 179 -2.61 16.06 -1.98
C GLU A 179 -1.20 15.47 -2.18
N ARG A 180 -0.25 15.94 -1.37
CA ARG A 180 1.07 15.33 -1.25
C ARG A 180 1.01 14.21 -0.22
N ASN A 181 0.60 13.04 -0.67
CA ASN A 181 0.53 11.87 0.19
C ASN A 181 1.88 11.14 0.26
N VAL A 182 2.44 10.95 1.46
CA VAL A 182 3.76 10.31 1.64
C VAL A 182 3.80 8.90 1.03
N ASN A 183 2.74 8.10 1.16
CA ASN A 183 2.71 6.75 0.60
C ASN A 183 2.72 6.77 -0.92
N ILE A 184 1.93 7.66 -1.54
CA ILE A 184 1.93 7.86 -2.99
C ILE A 184 3.28 8.41 -3.46
N GLN A 185 3.89 9.33 -2.71
CA GLN A 185 5.21 9.88 -3.05
C GLN A 185 6.32 8.84 -2.93
N HIS A 186 6.29 7.98 -1.91
CA HIS A 186 7.22 6.87 -1.76
C HIS A 186 7.08 5.89 -2.92
N LEU A 187 5.85 5.54 -3.28
CA LEU A 187 5.55 4.70 -4.43
C LEU A 187 6.10 5.29 -5.74
N ILE A 188 5.78 6.56 -6.02
CA ILE A 188 6.28 7.30 -7.19
C ILE A 188 7.81 7.34 -7.21
N THR A 189 8.44 7.60 -6.06
CA THR A 189 9.89 7.65 -5.94
C THR A 189 10.51 6.30 -6.23
N ASN A 190 9.91 5.21 -5.74
CA ASN A 190 10.37 3.86 -6.02
C ASN A 190 10.21 3.48 -7.50
N ILE A 191 9.09 3.84 -8.12
CA ILE A 191 8.87 3.65 -9.57
C ILE A 191 9.96 4.38 -10.38
N ARG A 192 10.26 5.63 -10.03
CA ARG A 192 11.26 6.46 -10.74
C ARG A 192 12.70 6.00 -10.57
N LYS A 193 13.02 5.21 -9.55
CA LYS A 193 14.38 4.66 -9.37
C LYS A 193 14.78 3.70 -10.49
N ASN A 194 13.80 3.09 -11.18
CA ASN A 194 14.06 2.12 -12.23
C ASN A 194 13.28 2.46 -13.50
N ARG A 195 14.01 2.93 -14.52
CA ARG A 195 13.46 3.34 -15.83
C ARG A 195 12.69 2.22 -16.55
N ARG A 196 12.94 0.95 -16.22
CA ARG A 196 12.18 -0.19 -16.77
C ARG A 196 10.74 -0.21 -16.27
N PHE A 197 10.47 0.27 -15.05
CA PHE A 197 9.10 0.43 -14.56
C PHE A 197 8.31 1.46 -15.37
N GLU A 198 8.91 2.61 -15.66
CA GLU A 198 8.27 3.64 -16.48
C GLU A 198 7.91 3.11 -17.87
N THR A 199 8.84 2.38 -18.50
CA THR A 199 8.64 1.79 -19.83
C THR A 199 7.51 0.74 -19.82
N LEU A 200 7.49 -0.12 -18.80
CA LEU A 200 6.46 -1.15 -18.63
C LEU A 200 5.08 -0.53 -18.37
N LEU A 201 4.99 0.41 -17.44
CA LEU A 201 3.76 1.12 -17.11
C LEU A 201 3.22 1.91 -18.31
N MET A 202 4.10 2.51 -19.12
CA MET A 202 3.73 3.14 -20.39
C MET A 202 3.11 2.14 -21.36
N GLY A 203 3.75 0.99 -21.56
CA GLY A 203 3.23 -0.06 -22.44
C GLY A 203 1.83 -0.51 -22.02
N ILE A 204 1.61 -0.66 -20.72
CA ILE A 204 0.32 -1.05 -20.14
C ILE A 204 -0.75 0.03 -20.37
N ILE A 205 -0.45 1.31 -20.16
CA ILE A 205 -1.42 2.40 -20.32
C ILE A 205 -1.74 2.67 -21.78
N SER A 206 -0.76 2.60 -22.68
CA SER A 206 -0.96 2.88 -24.11
C SER A 206 -1.83 1.83 -24.81
N ARG A 207 -2.02 0.63 -24.22
CA ARG A 207 -2.84 -0.48 -24.74
C ARG A 207 -2.50 -0.94 -26.18
N ASP A 208 -1.35 -0.58 -26.71
CA ASP A 208 -0.95 -0.95 -28.09
C ASP A 208 -0.72 -2.45 -28.26
N ARG A 209 -0.24 -3.13 -27.21
CA ARG A 209 -0.22 -4.58 -27.04
C ARG A 209 -0.38 -4.86 -25.55
N GLY A 210 -1.35 -5.69 -25.17
CA GLY A 210 -1.45 -6.17 -23.79
C GLY A 210 -0.11 -6.76 -23.35
N VAL A 211 0.30 -6.47 -22.11
CA VAL A 211 1.49 -7.07 -21.52
C VAL A 211 1.03 -8.25 -20.67
N ASP A 212 1.44 -9.47 -21.01
CA ASP A 212 1.06 -10.66 -20.25
C ASP A 212 1.43 -10.49 -18.76
N PHE A 213 0.50 -10.85 -17.88
CA PHE A 213 0.77 -10.86 -16.45
C PHE A 213 1.62 -12.09 -16.11
N ASN A 214 2.85 -11.88 -15.63
CA ASN A 214 3.75 -12.96 -15.28
C ASN A 214 4.63 -12.56 -14.09
N LEU A 215 4.43 -13.20 -12.94
CA LEU A 215 5.22 -12.98 -11.72
C LEU A 215 6.65 -13.53 -11.80
N ASP A 216 7.01 -14.31 -12.83
CA ASP A 216 8.41 -14.67 -13.09
C ASP A 216 9.21 -13.47 -13.66
N ASN A 217 8.52 -12.44 -14.17
CA ASN A 217 9.16 -11.19 -14.58
C ASN A 217 9.39 -10.31 -13.36
N GLU A 218 10.65 -10.07 -13.00
CA GLU A 218 11.05 -9.29 -11.82
C GLU A 218 10.38 -7.91 -11.74
N TYR A 219 10.08 -7.26 -12.86
CA TYR A 219 9.44 -5.94 -12.85
C TYR A 219 7.94 -6.01 -12.58
N ILE A 220 7.28 -7.04 -13.12
CA ILE A 220 5.85 -7.27 -12.91
C ILE A 220 5.62 -7.72 -11.46
N ASP A 221 6.47 -8.62 -10.95
CA ASP A 221 6.45 -9.07 -9.55
C ASP A 221 6.60 -7.87 -8.61
N GLU A 222 7.63 -7.04 -8.80
CA GLU A 222 7.87 -5.91 -7.91
C GLU A 222 6.75 -4.85 -7.95
N LEU A 223 6.25 -4.50 -9.13
CA LEU A 223 5.13 -3.55 -9.25
C LEU A 223 3.80 -4.13 -8.72
N SER A 224 3.60 -5.44 -8.81
CA SER A 224 2.45 -6.14 -8.21
C SER A 224 2.56 -6.15 -6.69
N ALA A 225 3.76 -6.38 -6.15
CA ALA A 225 4.03 -6.32 -4.71
C ALA A 225 3.83 -4.91 -4.12
N TYR A 226 4.13 -3.86 -4.89
CA TYR A 226 3.77 -2.49 -4.54
C TYR A 226 2.27 -2.17 -4.68
N GLY A 227 1.46 -3.10 -5.19
CA GLY A 227 0.02 -2.91 -5.42
C GLY A 227 -0.30 -1.97 -6.59
N VAL A 228 0.66 -1.72 -7.50
CA VAL A 228 0.49 -0.86 -8.69
C VAL A 228 -0.12 -1.64 -9.84
N LEU A 229 0.29 -2.90 -9.98
CA LEU A 229 -0.18 -3.81 -11.02
C LEU A 229 -1.04 -4.92 -10.44
N SER A 230 -1.94 -5.41 -11.28
CA SER A 230 -2.75 -6.60 -11.03
C SER A 230 -3.06 -7.28 -12.37
N GLU A 231 -3.52 -8.52 -12.30
CA GLU A 231 -3.99 -9.26 -13.46
C GLU A 231 -5.43 -8.86 -13.84
N ASP A 232 -5.70 -8.69 -15.12
CA ASP A 232 -7.04 -8.55 -15.65
C ASP A 232 -7.67 -9.91 -16.02
N PRO A 233 -8.99 -9.98 -16.30
CA PRO A 233 -9.64 -11.25 -16.61
C PRO A 233 -9.11 -11.98 -17.86
N ASP A 234 -8.38 -11.27 -18.73
CA ASP A 234 -7.82 -11.80 -19.97
C ASP A 234 -6.35 -12.24 -19.80
N GLY A 235 -5.79 -12.13 -18.58
CA GLY A 235 -4.43 -12.54 -18.25
C GLY A 235 -3.36 -11.46 -18.50
N PHE A 236 -3.77 -10.21 -18.74
CA PHE A 236 -2.85 -9.09 -18.97
C PHE A 236 -2.65 -8.24 -17.73
N CYS A 237 -1.51 -7.55 -17.68
CA CYS A 237 -1.23 -6.52 -16.71
C CYS A 237 -2.22 -5.35 -16.85
N LYS A 238 -2.84 -4.96 -15.74
CA LYS A 238 -3.58 -3.69 -15.60
C LYS A 238 -3.06 -2.88 -14.40
N ILE A 239 -3.21 -1.56 -14.48
CA ILE A 239 -3.01 -0.70 -13.30
C ILE A 239 -4.10 -1.03 -12.26
N ALA A 240 -3.70 -1.24 -11.02
CA ALA A 240 -4.54 -1.80 -9.97
C ALA A 240 -5.79 -0.97 -9.65
N ASN A 241 -5.70 0.35 -9.77
CA ASN A 241 -6.84 1.24 -9.55
C ASN A 241 -6.75 2.56 -10.36
N PRO A 242 -7.90 3.23 -10.61
CA PRO A 242 -7.94 4.50 -11.31
C PRO A 242 -7.09 5.63 -10.71
N ILE A 243 -6.96 5.69 -9.37
CA ILE A 243 -6.13 6.71 -8.71
C ILE A 243 -4.65 6.53 -9.11
N TYR A 244 -4.14 5.30 -9.07
CA TYR A 244 -2.78 5.00 -9.51
C TYR A 244 -2.60 5.23 -11.01
N GLN A 245 -3.61 4.91 -11.82
CA GLN A 245 -3.56 5.23 -13.25
C GLN A 245 -3.40 6.74 -13.48
N TYR A 246 -4.14 7.59 -12.74
CA TYR A 246 -3.98 9.04 -12.79
C TYR A 246 -2.54 9.46 -12.43
N TRP A 247 -2.00 8.98 -11.30
CA TRP A 247 -0.64 9.35 -10.88
C TRP A 247 0.45 8.88 -11.84
N VAL A 248 0.30 7.68 -12.40
CA VAL A 248 1.21 7.16 -13.43
C VAL A 248 1.15 8.03 -14.69
N MET A 249 -0.04 8.44 -15.13
CA MET A 249 -0.20 9.37 -16.25
C MET A 249 0.40 10.75 -15.97
N GLU A 250 0.20 11.31 -14.77
CA GLU A 250 0.79 12.60 -14.37
C GLU A 250 2.32 12.54 -14.31
N MET A 251 2.89 11.45 -13.79
CA MET A 251 4.33 11.21 -13.85
C MET A 251 4.83 11.28 -15.29
N PHE A 252 4.11 10.67 -16.24
CA PHE A 252 4.50 10.67 -17.65
C PHE A 252 4.39 12.03 -18.31
N GLN A 253 3.36 12.83 -18.02
CA GLN A 253 3.28 14.20 -18.55
C GLN A 253 4.48 15.03 -18.11
N LEU A 254 4.93 14.89 -16.86
CA LEU A 254 6.14 15.55 -16.36
C LEU A 254 7.40 15.05 -17.06
N THR A 255 7.50 13.74 -17.35
CA THR A 255 8.60 13.19 -18.14
C THR A 255 8.57 13.75 -19.56
N ILE A 256 7.45 13.73 -20.29
CA ILE A 256 7.37 14.26 -21.66
C ILE A 256 7.73 15.75 -21.70
N ASN A 257 7.23 16.55 -20.76
CA ASN A 257 7.53 17.99 -20.66
C ASN A 257 8.98 18.26 -20.23
N GLY A 258 9.61 17.35 -19.48
CA GLY A 258 11.04 17.41 -19.14
C GLY A 258 11.97 17.08 -20.30
N TRP A 259 11.43 16.46 -21.37
CA TRP A 259 12.15 16.09 -22.59
C TRP A 259 11.83 17.03 -23.78
N GLU A 260 11.20 18.19 -23.54
CA GLU A 260 11.13 19.29 -24.53
C GLU A 260 12.53 19.85 -24.90
N GLY A 261 13.60 19.36 -24.29
CA GLY A 261 14.99 19.62 -24.70
C GLY A 261 15.56 18.69 -25.78
N GLU A 262 14.99 17.50 -26.05
CA GLU A 262 15.65 16.53 -26.95
C GLU A 262 14.76 15.76 -27.95
N TYR A 263 13.43 15.87 -27.95
CA TYR A 263 12.61 15.01 -28.85
C TYR A 263 11.43 15.66 -29.58
N PHE A 264 11.41 16.99 -29.80
CA PHE A 264 10.40 17.60 -30.68
C PHE A 264 11.04 18.36 -31.86
N GLN A 265 11.48 17.60 -32.86
CA GLN A 265 11.11 17.93 -34.24
C GLN A 265 9.99 16.94 -34.61
N ASP A 266 8.90 17.48 -35.13
CA ASP A 266 7.75 16.78 -35.72
C ASP A 266 6.79 16.05 -34.77
N ASN A 267 5.92 16.81 -34.10
CA ASN A 267 4.54 16.95 -34.57
C ASN A 267 3.70 17.75 -33.56
N LYS A 268 3.21 18.90 -34.04
CA LYS A 268 2.13 19.64 -33.40
C LYS A 268 0.87 18.77 -33.42
N ILE A 269 0.15 18.78 -32.31
CA ILE A 269 -1.28 19.10 -32.14
C ILE A 269 -1.72 18.41 -30.86
N LEU A 270 -2.09 19.18 -29.85
CA LEU A 270 -3.28 18.95 -29.03
C LEU A 270 -3.61 20.25 -28.28
N VAL A 271 -4.85 20.68 -28.45
CA VAL A 271 -5.45 21.95 -28.07
C VAL A 271 -5.75 21.96 -26.56
N LYS A 272 -5.36 23.03 -25.85
CA LYS A 272 -5.80 23.29 -24.47
C LYS A 272 -7.24 23.83 -24.47
N PRO A 273 -8.11 23.40 -23.53
CA PRO A 273 -9.45 23.99 -23.38
C PRO A 273 -9.35 25.42 -22.83
N GLY A 274 -10.17 26.30 -23.41
CA GLY A 274 -10.05 27.74 -23.35
C GLY A 274 -10.36 28.39 -22.01
N ASN A 275 -9.62 29.47 -21.73
CA ASN A 275 -10.09 30.56 -20.89
C ASN A 275 -10.89 31.52 -21.76
N THR A 276 -12.17 31.69 -21.46
CA THR A 276 -12.98 32.81 -21.91
C THR A 276 -12.37 34.11 -21.36
N ALA A 277 -11.87 34.96 -22.25
CA ALA A 277 -11.54 36.34 -21.96
C ALA A 277 -12.50 37.26 -22.73
N SER A 278 -13.12 38.16 -21.96
CA SER A 278 -14.11 39.15 -22.36
C SER A 278 -13.72 39.96 -23.60
N SER A 279 -14.71 40.17 -24.46
CA SER A 279 -14.69 41.13 -25.56
C SER A 279 -14.71 42.56 -25.03
N THR A 280 -13.64 43.32 -25.25
CA THR A 280 -13.70 44.78 -25.38
C THR A 280 -13.33 45.15 -26.81
N VAL A 281 -14.35 45.50 -27.59
CA VAL A 281 -14.26 46.07 -28.93
C VAL A 281 -13.70 47.48 -28.81
N ASN A 282 -12.58 47.77 -29.48
CA ASN A 282 -12.11 49.12 -29.71
C ASN A 282 -12.25 49.42 -31.21
N LYS A 283 -13.17 50.32 -31.56
CA LYS A 283 -13.32 50.87 -32.92
C LYS A 283 -12.30 51.98 -33.10
N GLY A 284 -11.55 51.92 -34.20
CA GLY A 284 -10.73 53.03 -34.69
C GLY A 284 -10.92 53.17 -36.20
N ASN A 285 -11.49 54.32 -36.58
CA ASN A 285 -11.75 54.87 -37.92
C ASN A 285 -12.73 54.11 -38.84
#